data_AF-A0A0A2LD07-F1
#
_entry.id   AF-A0A0A2LD07-F1
#
_cell.length_a   1.000
_cell.length_b   1.000
_cell.length_c   1.000
_cell.angle_alpha   90.00
_cell.angle_beta   90.00
_cell.angle_gamma   90.00
#
_symmetry.space_group_name_H-M   'P 1'
#
loop_
_entity.id
_entity.type
_entity.pdbx_description
1 polymer ?
#
loop_
_entity_poly.entity_id
_entity_poly.type
_entity_poly.pdbx_seq_one_letter_code
_entity_poly.pdbx_strand_id
1 'polypeptide(L)'
;MGCRGLWNLHVDGKWYRFYRTRGRISPPDDESTLRTIKRLCDKPDNLEGWESVPFPSPIHSNLDYVYTIDLDAGTLTISSWSELDGSLTPSATRMELAKIHEASSKNHQMVGKPQHMFSENVCESNKAQAKKFATFEMDFGIPTPMNELQGRFFTDLVFIWRFYIDDPSTWRYKSPVFRVLCSAFLRLAAWDFEVSSDCNVELPISFASIPLWSYPDGDVYWFHEYLIVLQDEVVYKAMINGAVSKAKSYIGDSLLRHHDVRLIIISPRHVAFVELSHEVVLASKSLTFLSNYSATHCSSGFRALARVLTSNCWKKPRAHREKWPVNMPLEIFQMILHELEPRDAVAFSQASFAAEQCYYASESQFKNIDVRSFKSSIPCCGKRTGLETHDSAVGKLEKDVRSELEVLLNRFNCDSPNLPIYDQSDNS
;
A
#
# COMPACT_ATOMS: atom_id res chain seq x y z
N MET A 1 -25.89 22.10 9.09
CA MET A 1 -24.54 21.74 9.61
C MET A 1 -23.54 21.99 8.50
N GLY A 2 -22.33 22.44 8.80
CA GLY A 2 -21.34 22.75 7.74
C GLY A 2 -20.50 21.55 7.36
N CYS A 3 -20.13 21.44 6.08
CA CYS A 3 -19.30 20.36 5.58
C CYS A 3 -17.82 20.60 5.86
N ARG A 4 -17.08 19.54 6.13
CA ARG A 4 -15.62 19.51 6.25
C ARG A 4 -15.02 18.98 4.96
N GLY A 5 -13.90 19.53 4.55
CA GLY A 5 -13.25 19.04 3.34
C GLY A 5 -12.00 19.78 2.97
N LEU A 6 -11.43 19.32 1.88
CA LEU A 6 -10.07 19.64 1.45
C LEU A 6 -10.08 19.90 -0.05
N TRP A 7 -9.21 20.81 -0.47
CA TRP A 7 -8.96 21.11 -1.86
C TRP A 7 -7.56 20.64 -2.23
N ASN A 8 -7.43 19.85 -3.28
CA ASN A 8 -6.19 19.57 -3.98
C ASN A 8 -6.18 20.38 -5.28
N LEU A 9 -5.05 20.99 -5.60
CA LEU A 9 -4.80 21.73 -6.83
C LEU A 9 -3.52 21.20 -7.49
N HIS A 10 -3.58 20.87 -8.77
CA HIS A 10 -2.43 20.54 -9.58
C HIS A 10 -2.26 21.57 -10.69
N VAL A 11 -1.11 22.21 -10.70
CA VAL A 11 -0.73 23.25 -11.66
C VAL A 11 0.78 23.20 -11.88
N ASP A 12 1.21 23.30 -13.13
CA ASP A 12 2.61 23.35 -13.54
C ASP A 12 3.44 22.16 -12.99
N GLY A 13 2.84 20.97 -12.99
CA GLY A 13 3.45 19.73 -12.52
C GLY A 13 3.60 19.62 -11.00
N LYS A 14 2.97 20.50 -10.22
CA LYS A 14 3.07 20.52 -8.74
C LYS A 14 1.72 20.38 -8.08
N TRP A 15 1.70 19.63 -6.98
CA TRP A 15 0.50 19.43 -6.15
C TRP A 15 0.51 20.37 -4.95
N TYR A 16 -0.67 20.93 -4.69
CA TYR A 16 -0.95 21.78 -3.55
C TYR A 16 -2.21 21.29 -2.85
N ARG A 17 -2.25 21.43 -1.53
CA ARG A 17 -3.46 21.21 -0.74
C ARG A 17 -3.85 22.45 0.05
N PHE A 18 -5.16 22.62 0.24
CA PHE A 18 -5.72 23.65 1.08
C PHE A 18 -6.86 23.08 1.91
N TYR A 19 -6.80 23.32 3.21
CA TYR A 19 -7.86 22.94 4.13
C TYR A 19 -7.98 24.00 5.23
N ARG A 20 -9.17 24.12 5.81
CA ARG A 20 -9.41 25.00 6.96
C ARG A 20 -9.71 24.14 8.17
N THR A 21 -8.83 24.15 9.17
CA THR A 21 -8.99 23.39 10.44
C THR A 21 -10.30 23.65 11.17
N ARG A 22 -10.91 24.83 10.99
CA ARG A 22 -12.23 25.21 11.56
C ARG A 22 -13.21 25.75 10.52
N GLY A 23 -12.80 25.81 9.26
CA GLY A 23 -13.59 26.39 8.19
C GLY A 23 -14.45 25.34 7.52
N ARG A 24 -15.72 25.69 7.29
CA ARG A 24 -16.65 24.85 6.53
C ARG A 24 -16.35 25.01 5.04
N ILE A 25 -16.35 23.91 4.31
CA ILE A 25 -16.46 23.91 2.85
C ILE A 25 -17.93 23.79 2.47
N SER A 26 -18.22 24.06 1.21
CA SER A 26 -19.55 23.89 0.65
C SER A 26 -19.68 22.55 -0.09
N PRO A 27 -20.89 21.96 -0.12
CA PRO A 27 -21.18 20.75 -0.89
C PRO A 27 -20.97 20.95 -2.40
N PRO A 28 -20.87 19.86 -3.19
CA PRO A 28 -20.66 19.94 -4.64
C PRO A 28 -21.73 20.77 -5.38
N ASP A 29 -22.98 20.68 -4.94
CA ASP A 29 -24.12 21.33 -5.59
C ASP A 29 -24.33 22.80 -5.18
N ASP A 30 -23.49 23.34 -4.29
CA ASP A 30 -23.57 24.74 -3.87
C ASP A 30 -22.87 25.66 -4.90
N GLU A 31 -23.54 26.76 -5.25
CA GLU A 31 -23.02 27.79 -6.15
C GLU A 31 -21.69 28.37 -5.64
N SER A 32 -21.47 28.40 -4.33
CA SER A 32 -20.20 28.86 -3.76
C SER A 32 -19.01 27.93 -4.08
N THR A 33 -19.25 26.61 -4.20
CA THR A 33 -18.26 25.61 -4.65
C THR A 33 -17.90 25.85 -6.11
N LEU A 34 -18.91 26.03 -6.97
CA LEU A 34 -18.71 26.34 -8.39
C LEU A 34 -17.93 27.65 -8.58
N ARG A 35 -18.27 28.70 -7.84
CA ARG A 35 -17.53 29.98 -7.84
C ARG A 35 -16.09 29.81 -7.38
N THR A 36 -15.82 28.90 -6.45
CA THR A 36 -14.46 28.61 -5.98
C THR A 36 -13.65 27.87 -7.04
N ILE A 37 -14.24 26.86 -7.69
CA ILE A 37 -13.60 26.14 -8.80
C ILE A 37 -13.24 27.10 -9.93
N LYS A 38 -14.19 27.95 -10.39
CA LYS A 38 -13.94 28.93 -11.46
C LYS A 38 -12.81 29.89 -11.09
N ARG A 39 -12.79 30.40 -9.85
CA ARG A 39 -11.73 31.28 -9.36
C ARG A 39 -10.35 30.62 -9.37
N LEU A 40 -10.26 29.34 -9.01
CA LEU A 40 -9.00 28.60 -9.03
C LEU A 40 -8.52 28.33 -10.47
N CYS A 41 -9.46 28.17 -11.41
CA CYS A 41 -9.12 28.07 -12.84
C CYS A 41 -8.65 29.42 -13.42
N ASP A 42 -9.29 30.54 -13.02
CA ASP A 42 -8.98 31.87 -13.56
C ASP A 42 -7.69 32.48 -12.95
N LYS A 43 -7.35 32.11 -11.71
CA LYS A 43 -6.20 32.63 -10.96
C LYS A 43 -5.42 31.51 -10.27
N PRO A 44 -4.80 30.61 -11.04
CA PRO A 44 -4.09 29.45 -10.49
C PRO A 44 -2.87 29.83 -9.64
N ASP A 45 -2.25 30.99 -9.92
CA ASP A 45 -1.04 31.46 -9.22
C ASP A 45 -1.32 31.98 -7.80
N ASN A 46 -2.59 32.15 -7.42
CA ASN A 46 -2.95 32.65 -6.09
C ASN A 46 -2.91 31.52 -5.04
N LEU A 47 -1.69 31.14 -4.67
CA LEU A 47 -1.40 30.03 -3.76
C LEU A 47 -1.24 30.47 -2.29
N GLU A 48 -1.72 31.65 -1.91
CA GLU A 48 -1.67 32.09 -0.52
C GLU A 48 -2.45 31.13 0.40
N GLY A 49 -1.76 30.56 1.40
CA GLY A 49 -2.33 29.60 2.34
C GLY A 49 -2.39 28.15 1.84
N TRP A 50 -1.94 27.87 0.61
CA TRP A 50 -1.80 26.52 0.09
C TRP A 50 -0.49 25.88 0.55
N GLU A 51 -0.54 24.59 0.87
CA GLU A 51 0.63 23.80 1.24
C GLU A 51 1.08 22.96 0.04
N SER A 52 2.37 23.03 -0.30
CA SER A 52 2.94 22.17 -1.34
C SER A 52 3.03 20.72 -0.84
N VAL A 53 2.55 19.78 -1.64
CA VAL A 53 2.53 18.35 -1.32
C VAL A 53 3.02 17.52 -2.51
N PRO A 54 3.51 16.28 -2.30
CA PRO A 54 4.02 15.46 -3.39
C PRO A 54 2.92 14.83 -4.28
N PHE A 55 1.69 14.68 -3.77
CA PHE A 55 0.55 14.08 -4.46
C PHE A 55 -0.76 14.47 -3.75
N PRO A 56 -1.94 14.29 -4.38
CA PRO A 56 -3.21 14.69 -3.78
C PRO A 56 -3.53 13.96 -2.48
N SER A 57 -4.10 14.67 -1.52
CA SER A 57 -4.62 14.08 -0.28
C SER A 57 -5.94 13.35 -0.54
N PRO A 58 -6.17 12.18 0.06
CA PRO A 58 -7.35 11.34 -0.19
C PRO A 58 -8.55 11.80 0.64
N ILE A 59 -9.72 11.21 0.37
CA ILE A 59 -10.85 11.30 1.29
C ILE A 59 -10.53 10.58 2.62
N HIS A 60 -10.60 11.31 3.73
CA HIS A 60 -10.37 10.80 5.09
C HIS A 60 -11.69 10.69 5.86
N SER A 61 -11.74 9.87 6.91
CA SER A 61 -12.94 9.71 7.77
C SER A 61 -13.48 11.00 8.38
N ASN A 62 -12.67 12.05 8.45
CA ASN A 62 -13.00 13.33 9.07
C ASN A 62 -13.39 14.40 8.04
N LEU A 63 -13.44 14.03 6.76
CA LEU A 63 -13.77 14.88 5.63
C LEU A 63 -15.04 14.35 4.96
N ASP A 64 -15.92 15.26 4.58
CA ASP A 64 -17.15 14.93 3.86
C ASP A 64 -16.90 14.93 2.34
N TYR A 65 -16.05 15.85 1.87
CA TYR A 65 -15.65 15.97 0.46
C TYR A 65 -14.16 16.30 0.31
N VAL A 66 -13.56 15.79 -0.77
CA VAL A 66 -12.27 16.23 -1.28
C VAL A 66 -12.42 16.64 -2.74
N TYR A 67 -12.10 17.89 -3.05
CA TYR A 67 -12.11 18.42 -4.40
C TYR A 67 -10.70 18.43 -4.95
N THR A 68 -10.48 17.77 -6.08
CA THR A 68 -9.18 17.70 -6.75
C THR A 68 -9.29 18.36 -8.11
N ILE A 69 -8.72 19.56 -8.25
CA ILE A 69 -8.67 20.31 -9.50
C ILE A 69 -7.29 20.08 -10.13
N ASP A 70 -7.28 19.36 -11.24
CA ASP A 70 -6.08 19.12 -12.04
C ASP A 70 -6.13 19.97 -13.30
N LEU A 71 -5.45 21.12 -13.26
CA LEU A 71 -5.43 22.07 -14.37
C LEU A 71 -4.60 21.53 -15.54
N ASP A 72 -3.50 20.85 -15.25
CA ASP A 72 -2.64 20.23 -16.26
C ASP A 72 -3.38 19.14 -17.05
N ALA A 73 -4.23 18.35 -16.38
CA ALA A 73 -5.07 17.34 -17.04
C ALA A 73 -6.45 17.87 -17.47
N GLY A 74 -6.82 19.08 -17.10
CA GLY A 74 -8.14 19.67 -17.40
C GLY A 74 -9.31 18.99 -16.70
N THR A 75 -9.13 18.43 -15.49
CA THR A 75 -10.17 17.65 -14.81
C THR A 75 -10.45 18.04 -13.36
N LEU A 76 -11.71 17.93 -12.95
CA LEU A 76 -12.16 17.99 -11.56
C LEU A 76 -12.51 16.57 -11.10
N THR A 77 -11.98 16.16 -9.96
CA THR A 77 -12.40 14.94 -9.26
C THR A 77 -12.98 15.30 -7.91
N ILE A 78 -14.16 14.77 -7.60
CA ILE A 78 -14.83 14.95 -6.31
C ILE A 78 -14.85 13.59 -5.63
N SER A 79 -14.11 13.47 -4.52
CA SER A 79 -14.11 12.28 -3.68
C SER A 79 -15.03 12.48 -2.47
N SER A 80 -15.86 11.50 -2.18
CA SER A 80 -16.80 11.50 -1.05
C SER A 80 -17.06 10.08 -0.57
N TRP A 81 -17.75 9.95 0.57
CA TRP A 81 -18.21 8.66 1.06
C TRP A 81 -19.52 8.27 0.37
N SER A 82 -19.60 7.06 -0.16
CA SER A 82 -20.82 6.45 -0.70
C SER A 82 -21.19 5.20 0.09
N GLU A 83 -22.49 4.98 0.29
CA GLU A 83 -22.98 3.76 0.92
C GLU A 83 -23.08 2.64 -0.13
N LEU A 84 -22.36 1.55 0.08
CA LEU A 84 -22.42 0.34 -0.72
C LEU A 84 -22.63 -0.85 0.23
N ASP A 85 -23.70 -1.61 0.05
CA ASP A 85 -24.05 -2.77 0.89
C ASP A 85 -24.07 -2.47 2.41
N GLY A 86 -24.52 -1.26 2.79
CA GLY A 86 -24.58 -0.81 4.19
C GLY A 86 -23.22 -0.40 4.78
N SER A 87 -22.17 -0.31 3.97
CA SER A 87 -20.85 0.16 4.37
C SER A 87 -20.46 1.44 3.64
N LEU A 88 -19.87 2.40 4.37
CA LEU A 88 -19.32 3.61 3.76
C LEU A 88 -18.02 3.28 3.05
N THR A 89 -18.00 3.51 1.74
CA THR A 89 -16.87 3.28 0.86
C THR A 89 -16.42 4.58 0.19
N PRO A 90 -15.11 4.82 0.02
CA PRO A 90 -14.62 5.93 -0.78
C PRO A 90 -15.12 5.82 -2.22
N SER A 91 -15.66 6.90 -2.75
CA SER A 91 -16.04 7.02 -4.15
C SER A 91 -15.51 8.33 -4.72
N ALA A 92 -15.17 8.30 -6.01
CA ALA A 92 -14.63 9.45 -6.72
C ALA A 92 -15.36 9.62 -8.06
N THR A 93 -15.89 10.82 -8.30
CA THR A 93 -16.50 11.20 -9.57
C THR A 93 -15.60 12.19 -10.28
N ARG A 94 -15.29 11.94 -11.56
CA ARG A 94 -14.45 12.82 -12.37
C ARG A 94 -15.20 13.46 -13.52
N MET A 95 -14.88 14.71 -13.77
CA MET A 95 -15.49 15.57 -14.78
C MET A 95 -14.41 16.40 -15.48
N GLU A 96 -14.67 16.78 -16.72
CA GLU A 96 -13.82 17.73 -17.45
C GLU A 96 -14.11 19.16 -17.00
N LEU A 97 -13.07 19.94 -16.75
CA LEU A 97 -13.22 21.34 -16.31
C LEU A 97 -13.93 22.19 -17.37
N ALA A 98 -13.72 21.91 -18.66
CA ALA A 98 -14.39 22.62 -19.76
C ALA A 98 -15.93 22.60 -19.64
N LYS A 99 -16.50 21.44 -19.25
CA LYS A 99 -17.96 21.27 -19.07
C LYS A 99 -18.51 22.11 -17.91
N ILE A 100 -17.67 22.42 -16.92
CA ILE A 100 -18.02 23.24 -15.75
C ILE A 100 -17.99 24.73 -16.11
N HIS A 101 -17.11 25.15 -17.02
CA HIS A 101 -17.10 26.51 -17.56
C HIS A 101 -18.34 26.80 -18.42
N GLU A 102 -18.79 25.81 -19.20
CA GLU A 102 -19.99 25.92 -20.07
C GLU A 102 -21.31 25.82 -19.31
N ALA A 103 -21.32 25.19 -18.13
CA ALA A 103 -22.49 25.13 -17.27
C ALA A 103 -22.87 26.54 -16.75
N SER A 104 -23.93 27.10 -17.34
CA SER A 104 -24.58 28.31 -16.83
C SER A 104 -25.09 28.09 -15.40
N SER A 105 -25.12 29.16 -14.59
CA SER A 105 -25.55 29.16 -13.18
C SER A 105 -26.99 28.65 -12.93
N LYS A 106 -27.71 28.18 -13.95
CA LYS A 106 -29.09 27.69 -13.86
C LYS A 106 -29.21 26.15 -13.88
N ASN A 107 -28.19 25.39 -14.27
CA ASN A 107 -28.22 23.93 -14.25
C ASN A 107 -27.50 23.38 -13.01
N HIS A 108 -28.21 23.35 -11.87
CA HIS A 108 -27.69 22.95 -10.56
C HIS A 108 -27.53 21.43 -10.35
N GLN A 109 -27.44 20.63 -11.41
CA GLN A 109 -27.06 19.22 -11.30
C GLN A 109 -25.60 19.08 -11.72
N MET A 110 -24.68 19.44 -10.83
CA MET A 110 -23.26 19.09 -10.99
C MET A 110 -23.08 17.57 -10.97
N VAL A 111 -24.01 16.83 -10.38
CA VAL A 111 -24.04 15.36 -10.40
C VAL A 111 -24.55 14.83 -11.75
N GLY A 112 -23.71 14.95 -12.78
CA GLY A 112 -23.78 14.05 -13.94
C GLY A 112 -23.56 12.60 -13.50
N LYS A 113 -24.16 11.63 -14.20
CA LYS A 113 -24.05 10.19 -13.90
C LYS A 113 -22.60 9.84 -13.52
N PRO A 114 -22.36 9.18 -12.36
CA PRO A 114 -21.02 8.85 -11.93
C PRO A 114 -20.34 8.01 -13.00
N GLN A 115 -19.29 8.55 -13.62
CA GLN A 115 -18.24 7.68 -14.12
C GLN A 115 -17.55 7.15 -12.87
N HIS A 116 -18.14 6.09 -12.32
CA HIS A 116 -17.50 5.31 -11.29
C HIS A 116 -16.11 4.98 -11.80
N MET A 117 -15.09 5.46 -11.09
CA MET A 117 -13.71 5.12 -11.36
C MET A 117 -13.43 3.67 -10.92
N PHE A 118 -14.29 2.73 -11.30
CA PHE A 118 -13.92 1.32 -11.35
C PHE A 118 -13.05 1.15 -12.59
N SER A 119 -11.90 0.52 -12.39
CA SER A 119 -10.98 0.15 -13.46
C SER A 119 -11.66 -0.87 -14.39
N GLU A 120 -12.46 -0.38 -15.33
CA GLU A 120 -12.84 -1.10 -16.54
C GLU A 120 -12.15 -0.46 -17.74
N ASN A 121 -10.85 -0.22 -17.64
CA ASN A 121 -10.04 -0.12 -18.85
C ASN A 121 -9.69 -1.54 -19.28
N VAL A 122 -10.66 -2.22 -19.91
CA VAL A 122 -10.35 -3.27 -20.87
C VAL A 122 -9.56 -2.57 -21.98
N CYS A 123 -8.25 -2.52 -21.80
CA CYS A 123 -7.36 -2.18 -22.88
C CYS A 123 -7.60 -3.26 -23.94
N GLU A 124 -8.19 -2.88 -25.07
CA GLU A 124 -8.08 -3.61 -26.33
C GLU A 124 -6.60 -3.65 -26.71
N SER A 125 -5.85 -4.48 -25.98
CA SER A 125 -4.50 -4.82 -26.31
C SER A 125 -4.57 -5.64 -27.59
N ASN A 126 -4.03 -5.07 -28.66
CA ASN A 126 -3.58 -5.77 -29.85
C ASN A 126 -3.19 -7.21 -29.53
N LYS A 127 -3.69 -8.15 -30.33
CA LYS A 127 -3.43 -9.59 -30.26
C LYS A 127 -1.93 -9.89 -30.46
N ALA A 128 -1.09 -9.49 -29.52
CA ALA A 128 0.24 -10.05 -29.37
C ALA A 128 0.03 -11.51 -28.99
N GLN A 129 0.52 -12.43 -29.83
CA GLN A 129 0.50 -13.86 -29.56
C GLN A 129 0.95 -14.11 -28.13
N ALA A 130 0.02 -14.57 -27.29
CA ALA A 130 0.31 -14.89 -25.91
C ALA A 130 1.37 -15.99 -25.89
N LYS A 131 2.62 -15.65 -25.52
CA LYS A 131 3.63 -16.66 -25.26
C LYS A 131 3.10 -17.60 -24.18
N LYS A 132 3.19 -18.91 -24.43
CA LYS A 132 2.85 -19.92 -23.43
C LYS A 132 3.94 -19.89 -22.35
N PHE A 133 3.56 -19.44 -21.15
CA PHE A 133 4.39 -19.58 -19.96
C PHE A 133 4.31 -21.01 -19.44
N ALA A 134 5.44 -21.55 -19.01
CA ALA A 134 5.44 -22.72 -18.15
C ALA A 134 5.11 -22.29 -16.71
N THR A 135 4.47 -23.19 -15.96
CA THR A 135 4.06 -22.92 -14.58
C THR A 135 5.28 -22.89 -13.68
N PHE A 136 5.37 -21.85 -12.85
CA PHE A 136 6.37 -21.75 -11.80
C PHE A 136 5.73 -22.06 -10.44
N GLU A 137 6.17 -23.14 -9.79
CA GLU A 137 5.75 -23.50 -8.44
C GLU A 137 6.91 -23.21 -7.47
N MET A 138 6.64 -22.36 -6.47
CA MET A 138 7.60 -22.03 -5.42
C MET A 138 7.23 -22.77 -4.14
N ASP A 139 8.22 -23.45 -3.55
CA ASP A 139 8.10 -23.93 -2.19
C ASP A 139 8.57 -22.84 -1.23
N PHE A 140 7.61 -22.26 -0.51
CA PHE A 140 7.92 -21.22 0.45
C PHE A 140 8.45 -21.75 1.78
N GLY A 141 8.40 -23.05 2.08
CA GLY A 141 8.86 -23.63 3.35
C GLY A 141 8.13 -23.12 4.60
N ILE A 142 8.68 -23.43 5.79
CA ILE A 142 8.10 -23.04 7.10
C ILE A 142 8.41 -21.56 7.40
N PRO A 143 7.42 -20.72 7.76
CA PRO A 143 7.65 -19.31 8.10
C PRO A 143 8.60 -19.14 9.29
N THR A 144 9.45 -18.12 9.25
CA THR A 144 10.31 -17.72 10.38
C THR A 144 9.60 -16.69 11.27
N PRO A 145 10.07 -16.44 12.50
CA PRO A 145 9.52 -15.39 13.35
C PRO A 145 9.52 -14.01 12.68
N MET A 146 10.57 -13.70 11.92
CA MET A 146 10.66 -12.49 11.09
C MET A 146 9.48 -12.38 10.13
N ASN A 147 9.04 -13.47 9.50
CA ASN A 147 7.90 -13.41 8.57
C ASN A 147 6.56 -13.12 9.27
N GLU A 148 6.42 -13.54 10.52
CA GLU A 148 5.24 -13.17 11.32
C GLU A 148 5.26 -11.67 11.64
N LEU A 149 6.40 -11.12 12.06
CA LEU A 149 6.55 -9.69 12.29
C LEU A 149 6.25 -8.89 11.02
N GLN A 150 6.84 -9.28 9.89
CA GLN A 150 6.57 -8.69 8.58
C GLN A 150 5.07 -8.66 8.25
N GLY A 151 4.37 -9.77 8.51
CA GLY A 151 2.93 -9.85 8.28
C GLY A 151 2.10 -8.90 9.15
N ARG A 152 2.49 -8.70 10.40
CA ARG A 152 1.80 -7.78 11.33
C ARG A 152 2.08 -6.31 11.01
N PHE A 153 3.33 -5.97 10.77
CA PHE A 153 3.67 -4.62 10.32
C PHE A 153 3.01 -4.28 8.99
N PHE A 154 2.78 -5.28 8.12
CA PHE A 154 2.05 -5.07 6.88
C PHE A 154 0.60 -4.71 7.12
N THR A 155 -0.11 -5.44 8.00
CA THR A 155 -1.50 -5.11 8.32
C THR A 155 -1.62 -3.72 8.92
N ASP A 156 -0.69 -3.36 9.81
CA ASP A 156 -0.67 -2.04 10.46
C ASP A 156 -0.37 -0.93 9.45
N LEU A 157 0.61 -1.13 8.56
CA LEU A 157 0.95 -0.18 7.50
C LEU A 157 -0.22 0.04 6.54
N VAL A 158 -0.89 -1.04 6.13
CA VAL A 158 -2.09 -0.96 5.28
C VAL A 158 -3.22 -0.23 6.02
N PHE A 159 -3.42 -0.52 7.30
CA PHE A 159 -4.45 0.15 8.11
C PHE A 159 -4.20 1.66 8.22
N ILE A 160 -2.97 2.07 8.53
CA ILE A 160 -2.56 3.47 8.65
C ILE A 160 -2.81 4.22 7.34
N TRP A 161 -2.38 3.64 6.21
CA TRP A 161 -2.47 4.29 4.90
C TRP A 161 -3.73 3.93 4.12
N ARG A 162 -4.73 3.31 4.75
CA ARG A 162 -5.94 2.82 4.09
C ARG A 162 -6.68 3.89 3.29
N PHE A 163 -6.69 5.14 3.75
CA PHE A 163 -7.36 6.22 3.01
C PHE A 163 -6.70 6.51 1.66
N TYR A 164 -5.38 6.31 1.53
CA TYR A 164 -4.67 6.39 0.25
C TYR A 164 -4.80 5.12 -0.61
N ILE A 165 -5.07 3.97 0.01
CA ILE A 165 -5.19 2.68 -0.68
C ILE A 165 -6.63 2.45 -1.18
N ASP A 166 -7.62 2.85 -0.38
CA ASP A 166 -9.03 2.64 -0.64
C ASP A 166 -9.62 3.72 -1.55
N ASP A 167 -9.05 4.94 -1.56
CA ASP A 167 -9.50 6.02 -2.44
C ASP A 167 -9.11 5.71 -3.90
N PRO A 168 -10.10 5.50 -4.79
CA PRO A 168 -9.83 5.17 -6.18
C PRO A 168 -9.06 6.27 -6.91
N SER A 169 -9.08 7.52 -6.45
CA SER A 169 -8.35 8.62 -7.08
C SER A 169 -6.84 8.57 -6.82
N THR A 170 -6.42 7.98 -5.70
CA THR A 170 -5.02 7.94 -5.27
C THR A 170 -4.38 6.56 -5.46
N TRP A 171 -5.13 5.45 -5.40
CA TRP A 171 -4.59 4.10 -5.56
C TRP A 171 -4.68 3.55 -7.00
N ARG A 172 -3.78 4.02 -7.88
CA ARG A 172 -3.68 3.56 -9.28
C ARG A 172 -2.24 3.36 -9.69
N TYR A 173 -2.01 2.50 -10.69
CA TYR A 173 -0.67 2.25 -11.23
C TYR A 173 0.11 3.52 -11.62
N LYS A 174 -0.57 4.51 -12.22
CA LYS A 174 0.05 5.79 -12.60
C LYS A 174 0.20 6.79 -11.45
N SER A 175 -0.35 6.50 -10.28
CA SER A 175 -0.31 7.40 -9.13
C SER A 175 1.06 7.37 -8.45
N PRO A 176 1.64 8.53 -8.09
CA PRO A 176 2.84 8.57 -7.24
C PRO A 176 2.66 7.82 -5.91
N VAL A 177 1.45 7.85 -5.34
CA VAL A 177 1.09 7.13 -4.10
C VAL A 177 1.33 5.64 -4.24
N PHE A 178 0.97 5.06 -5.39
CA PHE A 178 1.19 3.63 -5.66
C PHE A 178 2.68 3.29 -5.63
N ARG A 179 3.54 4.14 -6.19
CA ARG A 179 4.99 3.92 -6.21
C ARG A 179 5.61 4.06 -4.83
N VAL A 180 5.22 5.09 -4.08
CA VAL A 180 5.66 5.32 -2.70
C VAL A 180 5.31 4.13 -1.82
N LEU A 181 4.05 3.70 -1.82
CA LEU A 181 3.61 2.58 -0.98
C LEU A 181 4.16 1.24 -1.48
N CYS A 182 4.33 1.03 -2.79
CA CYS A 182 5.05 -0.15 -3.30
C CYS A 182 6.49 -0.22 -2.76
N SER A 183 7.20 0.91 -2.74
CA SER A 183 8.53 1.00 -2.13
C SER A 183 8.48 0.65 -0.64
N ALA A 184 7.49 1.19 0.10
CA ALA A 184 7.29 0.88 1.51
C ALA A 184 7.01 -0.62 1.74
N PHE A 185 6.13 -1.23 0.95
CA PHE A 185 5.83 -2.66 1.05
C PHE A 185 7.03 -3.54 0.70
N LEU A 186 7.82 -3.17 -0.30
CA LEU A 186 9.03 -3.90 -0.67
C LEU A 186 10.09 -3.83 0.44
N ARG A 187 10.34 -2.64 0.99
CA ARG A 187 11.24 -2.46 2.13
C ARG A 187 10.74 -3.23 3.34
N LEU A 188 9.44 -3.21 3.60
CA LEU A 188 8.87 -4.00 4.69
C LEU A 188 9.05 -5.50 4.48
N ALA A 189 8.76 -5.99 3.27
CA ALA A 189 8.90 -7.39 2.90
C ALA A 189 10.35 -7.87 2.86
N ALA A 190 11.32 -6.99 2.60
CA ALA A 190 12.76 -7.29 2.72
C ALA A 190 13.32 -7.04 4.12
N TRP A 191 12.52 -6.43 5.01
CA TRP A 191 12.98 -5.91 6.30
C TRP A 191 14.16 -4.92 6.16
N ASP A 192 14.07 -4.07 5.13
CA ASP A 192 15.11 -3.11 4.70
C ASP A 192 14.85 -1.71 5.25
N PHE A 193 14.91 -1.60 6.59
CA PHE A 193 14.79 -0.37 7.35
C PHE A 193 15.35 -0.54 8.77
N GLU A 194 15.59 0.58 9.44
CA GLU A 194 16.07 0.64 10.82
C GLU A 194 14.91 0.94 11.77
N VAL A 195 14.79 0.16 12.85
CA VAL A 195 13.84 0.45 13.93
C VAL A 195 14.45 1.50 14.86
N SER A 196 13.73 2.60 15.07
CA SER A 196 14.05 3.64 16.06
C SER A 196 13.16 3.50 17.29
N SER A 197 13.72 3.74 18.47
CA SER A 197 13.00 3.77 19.75
C SER A 197 12.43 5.16 20.09
N ASP A 198 12.48 6.12 19.17
CA ASP A 198 11.95 7.47 19.39
C ASP A 198 10.42 7.44 19.51
N CYS A 199 9.91 7.71 20.71
CA CYS A 199 8.49 7.75 21.01
C CYS A 199 7.85 9.13 20.78
N ASN A 200 8.62 10.16 20.40
CA ASN A 200 8.11 11.52 20.22
C ASN A 200 7.65 11.82 18.79
N VAL A 201 7.56 10.79 17.93
CA VAL A 201 7.12 10.94 16.55
C VAL A 201 5.59 10.95 16.48
N GLU A 202 5.02 11.97 15.83
CA GLU A 202 3.58 12.04 15.61
C GLU A 202 3.11 10.87 14.71
N LEU A 203 2.09 10.14 15.15
CA LEU A 203 1.55 9.04 14.36
C LEU A 203 0.83 9.58 13.11
N PRO A 204 1.01 8.95 11.93
CA PRO A 204 0.42 9.42 10.67
C PRO A 204 -1.07 9.08 10.53
N ILE A 205 -1.88 9.46 11.52
CA ILE A 205 -3.32 9.17 11.60
C ILE A 205 -4.20 10.34 11.15
N SER A 206 -3.59 11.47 10.79
CA SER A 206 -4.29 12.67 10.37
C SER A 206 -4.46 12.70 8.85
N PHE A 207 -5.51 13.39 8.36
CA PHE A 207 -5.64 13.69 6.93
C PHE A 207 -4.50 14.57 6.40
N ALA A 208 -3.76 15.23 7.30
CA ALA A 208 -2.56 15.98 6.95
C ALA A 208 -1.33 15.08 6.72
N SER A 209 -1.37 13.81 7.13
CA SER A 209 -0.25 12.88 7.01
C SER A 209 -0.06 12.42 5.56
N ILE A 210 1.20 12.30 5.14
CA ILE A 210 1.61 11.96 3.78
C ILE A 210 2.67 10.86 3.84
N PRO A 211 2.55 9.76 3.07
CA PRO A 211 3.61 8.77 3.00
C PRO A 211 4.82 9.32 2.23
N LEU A 212 6.02 9.28 2.81
CA LEU A 212 7.22 9.97 2.28
C LEU A 212 8.42 9.02 2.01
N TRP A 213 8.16 7.76 1.68
CA TRP A 213 9.25 6.84 1.30
C TRP A 213 9.84 7.22 -0.06
N SER A 214 11.17 7.18 -0.16
CA SER A 214 11.84 7.31 -1.45
C SER A 214 11.52 6.10 -2.34
N TYR A 215 11.30 6.38 -3.62
CA TYR A 215 10.96 5.39 -4.63
C TYR A 215 11.66 5.71 -5.95
N PRO A 216 11.95 4.70 -6.80
CA PRO A 216 12.53 4.94 -8.11
C PRO A 216 11.57 5.61 -9.10
N ASP A 217 12.10 6.48 -9.95
CA ASP A 217 11.31 7.20 -10.98
C ASP A 217 10.79 6.28 -12.11
N GLY A 218 11.35 5.08 -12.24
CA GLY A 218 10.97 4.09 -13.26
C GLY A 218 9.95 3.07 -12.77
N ASP A 219 9.19 2.48 -13.71
CA ASP A 219 8.34 1.31 -13.43
C ASP A 219 9.13 -0.01 -13.36
N VAL A 220 10.40 0.01 -13.75
CA VAL A 220 11.30 -1.13 -13.74
C VAL A 220 12.58 -0.75 -13.03
N TYR A 221 12.95 -1.48 -11.99
CA TYR A 221 14.14 -1.20 -11.19
C TYR A 221 14.63 -2.44 -10.44
N TRP A 222 15.88 -2.43 -10.00
CA TRP A 222 16.45 -3.51 -9.18
C TRP A 222 16.19 -3.26 -7.69
N PHE A 223 15.81 -4.32 -6.97
CA PHE A 223 15.63 -4.32 -5.52
C PHE A 223 16.01 -5.68 -4.95
N HIS A 224 17.00 -5.73 -4.05
CA HIS A 224 17.51 -6.98 -3.44
C HIS A 224 17.73 -8.11 -4.46
N GLU A 225 18.39 -7.78 -5.59
CA GLU A 225 18.71 -8.71 -6.70
C GLU A 225 17.53 -9.19 -7.56
N TYR A 226 16.32 -8.74 -7.24
CA TYR A 226 15.13 -8.98 -8.06
C TYR A 226 14.85 -7.76 -8.93
N LEU A 227 14.38 -8.00 -10.15
CA LEU A 227 13.87 -6.94 -11.00
C LEU A 227 12.41 -6.68 -10.66
N ILE A 228 12.12 -5.54 -10.08
CA ILE A 228 10.75 -5.11 -9.82
C ILE A 228 10.16 -4.55 -11.10
N VAL A 229 8.94 -4.97 -11.43
CA VAL A 229 8.18 -4.45 -12.57
C VAL A 229 6.80 -4.02 -12.08
N LEU A 230 6.54 -2.72 -12.09
CA LEU A 230 5.23 -2.16 -11.79
C LEU A 230 4.32 -2.28 -13.03
N GLN A 231 3.10 -2.75 -12.81
CA GLN A 231 2.12 -3.02 -13.87
C GLN A 231 0.70 -2.69 -13.39
N ASP A 232 -0.17 -2.29 -14.32
CA ASP A 232 -1.55 -1.93 -14.01
C ASP A 232 -2.36 -3.11 -13.45
N GLU A 233 -2.26 -4.26 -14.09
CA GLU A 233 -2.89 -5.49 -13.64
C GLU A 233 -2.01 -6.70 -13.96
N VAL A 234 -2.08 -7.76 -13.15
CA VAL A 234 -1.32 -9.00 -13.37
C VAL A 234 -2.18 -10.27 -13.33
N VAL A 235 -3.52 -10.16 -13.28
CA VAL A 235 -4.42 -11.33 -13.25
C VAL A 235 -4.33 -12.14 -14.55
N TYR A 236 -4.23 -11.44 -15.68
CA TYR A 236 -4.23 -12.06 -17.00
C TYR A 236 -2.80 -12.32 -17.50
N LYS A 237 -2.58 -13.49 -18.12
CA LYS A 237 -1.30 -13.83 -18.76
C LYS A 237 -0.84 -12.81 -19.81
N ALA A 238 -1.78 -12.14 -20.49
CA ALA A 238 -1.46 -11.07 -21.43
C ALA A 238 -0.73 -9.89 -20.75
N MET A 239 -1.14 -9.53 -19.53
CA MET A 239 -0.50 -8.43 -18.80
C MET A 239 0.87 -8.83 -18.24
N ILE A 240 1.03 -10.10 -17.83
CA ILE A 240 2.35 -10.65 -17.48
C ILE A 240 3.29 -10.60 -18.69
N ASN A 241 2.81 -10.89 -19.91
CA ASN A 241 3.62 -10.71 -21.13
C ASN A 241 4.05 -9.25 -21.34
N GLY A 242 3.18 -8.29 -21.05
CA GLY A 242 3.52 -6.86 -21.07
C GLY A 242 4.65 -6.53 -20.10
N ALA A 243 4.55 -7.00 -18.85
CA ALA A 243 5.58 -6.82 -17.82
C ALA A 243 6.91 -7.50 -18.21
N VAL A 244 6.88 -8.71 -18.76
CA VAL A 244 8.08 -9.41 -19.27
C VAL A 244 8.71 -8.64 -20.42
N SER A 245 7.91 -8.05 -21.31
CA SER A 245 8.43 -7.24 -22.41
C SER A 245 9.11 -5.97 -21.91
N LYS A 246 8.51 -5.28 -20.93
CA LYS A 246 9.13 -4.13 -20.23
C LYS A 246 10.47 -4.51 -19.59
N ALA A 247 10.51 -5.65 -18.90
CA ALA A 247 11.74 -6.16 -18.29
C ALA A 247 12.83 -6.45 -19.34
N LYS A 248 12.47 -7.11 -20.45
CA LYS A 248 13.41 -7.39 -21.55
C LYS A 248 14.00 -6.13 -22.15
N SER A 249 13.16 -5.11 -22.39
CA SER A 249 13.64 -3.81 -22.89
C SER A 249 14.57 -3.11 -21.90
N TYR A 250 14.37 -3.29 -20.60
CA TYR A 250 15.19 -2.67 -19.56
C TYR A 250 16.56 -3.37 -19.42
N ILE A 251 16.57 -4.70 -19.46
CA ILE A 251 17.78 -5.52 -19.24
C ILE A 251 18.67 -5.56 -20.50
N GLY A 252 18.06 -5.58 -21.68
CA GLY A 252 18.74 -5.85 -22.95
C GLY A 252 19.07 -7.33 -23.16
N ASP A 253 19.34 -7.71 -24.42
CA ASP A 253 19.52 -9.12 -24.79
C ASP A 253 20.83 -9.75 -24.28
N SER A 254 21.82 -8.95 -23.88
CA SER A 254 23.14 -9.43 -23.48
C SER A 254 23.13 -10.12 -22.11
N LEU A 255 22.39 -9.59 -21.12
CA LEU A 255 22.36 -10.16 -19.76
C LEU A 255 21.63 -11.51 -19.73
N LEU A 256 20.53 -11.61 -20.50
CA LEU A 256 19.69 -12.81 -20.55
C LEU A 256 20.38 -14.03 -21.16
N ARG A 257 21.44 -13.82 -21.95
CA ARG A 257 22.26 -14.90 -22.52
C ARG A 257 23.11 -15.63 -21.49
N HIS A 258 23.42 -14.99 -20.36
CA HIS A 258 24.36 -15.51 -19.37
C HIS A 258 23.70 -15.82 -18.03
N HIS A 259 22.60 -15.15 -17.70
CA HIS A 259 21.96 -15.27 -16.40
C HIS A 259 20.44 -15.26 -16.49
N ASP A 260 19.82 -16.12 -15.68
CA ASP A 260 18.38 -16.06 -15.41
C ASP A 260 18.10 -14.83 -14.54
N VAL A 261 17.07 -14.08 -14.90
CA VAL A 261 16.61 -12.91 -14.17
C VAL A 261 15.31 -13.25 -13.47
N ARG A 262 15.18 -12.84 -12.21
CA ARG A 262 13.97 -13.04 -11.42
C ARG A 262 13.23 -11.74 -11.28
N LEU A 263 11.95 -11.76 -11.63
CA LEU A 263 11.09 -10.61 -11.68
C LEU A 263 10.02 -10.73 -10.60
N ILE A 264 9.79 -9.62 -9.90
CA ILE A 264 8.63 -9.44 -9.02
C ILE A 264 7.74 -8.42 -9.70
N ILE A 265 6.58 -8.87 -10.19
CA ILE A 265 5.63 -8.02 -10.88
C ILE A 265 4.56 -7.59 -9.89
N ILE A 266 4.41 -6.28 -9.68
CA ILE A 266 3.49 -5.72 -8.69
C ILE A 266 2.44 -4.85 -9.40
N SER A 267 1.20 -5.07 -9.04
CA SER A 267 0.05 -4.24 -9.39
C SER A 267 -0.67 -3.78 -8.12
N PRO A 268 -1.60 -2.81 -8.19
CA PRO A 268 -2.34 -2.31 -7.03
C PRO A 268 -3.02 -3.38 -6.18
N ARG A 269 -3.39 -4.53 -6.77
CA ARG A 269 -4.12 -5.61 -6.06
C ARG A 269 -3.41 -6.95 -6.04
N HIS A 270 -2.41 -7.15 -6.90
CA HIS A 270 -1.81 -8.48 -7.10
C HIS A 270 -0.30 -8.41 -7.29
N VAL A 271 0.36 -9.51 -6.92
CA VAL A 271 1.78 -9.75 -7.18
C VAL A 271 1.96 -11.07 -7.92
N ALA A 272 2.96 -11.15 -8.80
CA ALA A 272 3.35 -12.37 -9.49
C ALA A 272 4.87 -12.49 -9.57
N PHE A 273 5.37 -13.72 -9.62
CA PHE A 273 6.80 -14.03 -9.67
C PHE A 273 7.13 -14.67 -11.01
N VAL A 274 8.16 -14.18 -11.68
CA VAL A 274 8.58 -14.69 -12.98
C VAL A 274 10.07 -14.97 -12.99
N GLU A 275 10.46 -16.14 -13.47
CA GLU A 275 11.84 -16.44 -13.81
C GLU A 275 12.01 -16.37 -15.33
N LEU A 276 12.92 -15.51 -15.74
CA LEU A 276 13.18 -15.18 -17.13
C LEU A 276 14.57 -15.68 -17.52
N SER A 277 14.62 -16.65 -18.42
CA SER A 277 15.85 -17.07 -19.10
C SER A 277 15.81 -16.67 -20.57
N HIS A 278 16.91 -16.90 -21.30
CA HIS A 278 16.98 -16.66 -22.75
C HIS A 278 15.88 -17.40 -23.52
N GLU A 279 15.59 -18.64 -23.13
CA GLU A 279 14.72 -19.56 -23.88
C GLU A 279 13.33 -19.72 -23.26
N VAL A 280 13.21 -19.61 -21.94
CA VAL A 280 12.02 -19.96 -21.20
C VAL A 280 11.58 -18.81 -20.30
N VAL A 281 10.26 -18.66 -20.17
CA VAL A 281 9.65 -17.78 -19.18
C VAL A 281 8.75 -18.62 -18.29
N LEU A 282 9.11 -18.71 -17.01
CA LEU A 282 8.35 -19.39 -15.97
C LEU A 282 7.59 -18.34 -15.17
N ALA A 283 6.28 -18.49 -15.02
CA ALA A 283 5.45 -17.54 -14.29
C ALA A 283 4.62 -18.25 -13.21
N SER A 284 4.58 -17.66 -12.02
CA SER A 284 3.69 -18.10 -10.95
C SER A 284 2.24 -17.72 -11.26
N LYS A 285 1.30 -18.27 -10.48
CA LYS A 285 -0.04 -17.67 -10.38
C LYS A 285 0.05 -16.30 -9.72
N SER A 286 -0.86 -15.41 -10.09
CA SER A 286 -1.00 -14.10 -9.48
C SER A 286 -1.64 -14.26 -8.10
N LEU A 287 -1.01 -13.67 -7.09
CA LEU A 287 -1.46 -13.72 -5.70
C LEU A 287 -2.05 -12.38 -5.31
N THR A 288 -3.09 -12.40 -4.47
CA THR A 288 -3.70 -11.19 -3.91
C THR A 288 -2.70 -10.47 -3.02
N PHE A 289 -2.30 -9.28 -3.43
CA PHE A 289 -1.39 -8.41 -2.69
C PHE A 289 -2.14 -7.50 -1.72
N LEU A 290 -3.17 -6.81 -2.21
CA LEU A 290 -4.06 -5.99 -1.37
C LEU A 290 -5.52 -6.37 -1.63
N SER A 291 -6.29 -6.39 -0.53
CA SER A 291 -7.72 -6.68 -0.49
C SER A 291 -8.36 -5.88 0.64
N ASN A 292 -9.69 -5.85 0.69
CA ASN A 292 -10.43 -5.19 1.77
C ASN A 292 -10.11 -5.76 3.17
N TYR A 293 -9.55 -6.96 3.24
CA TYR A 293 -9.13 -7.61 4.49
C TYR A 293 -7.67 -7.37 4.84
N SER A 294 -6.89 -6.71 3.98
CA SER A 294 -5.43 -6.58 4.16
C SER A 294 -5.02 -5.73 5.36
N ALA A 295 -5.92 -4.89 5.88
CA ALA A 295 -5.72 -4.15 7.11
C ALA A 295 -5.92 -5.01 8.39
N THR A 296 -6.46 -6.22 8.26
CA THR A 296 -6.73 -7.12 9.40
C THR A 296 -6.03 -8.48 9.26
N HIS A 297 -5.73 -8.88 8.03
CA HIS A 297 -5.10 -10.16 7.72
C HIS A 297 -4.01 -9.97 6.68
N CYS A 298 -2.84 -10.57 6.94
CA CYS A 298 -1.75 -10.55 5.98
C CYS A 298 -2.12 -11.30 4.69
N SER A 299 -1.94 -10.63 3.55
CA SER A 299 -2.36 -11.17 2.25
C SER A 299 -1.45 -12.33 1.81
N SER A 300 -1.95 -13.20 0.93
CA SER A 300 -1.14 -14.29 0.38
C SER A 300 0.02 -13.76 -0.47
N GLY A 301 -0.21 -12.67 -1.21
CA GLY A 301 0.80 -12.00 -2.02
C GLY A 301 1.91 -11.38 -1.18
N PHE A 302 1.57 -10.66 -0.09
CA PHE A 302 2.59 -10.09 0.78
C PHE A 302 3.40 -11.17 1.50
N ARG A 303 2.76 -12.25 1.98
CA ARG A 303 3.49 -13.39 2.57
C ARG A 303 4.49 -14.00 1.61
N ALA A 304 4.07 -14.25 0.37
CA ALA A 304 4.96 -14.77 -0.66
C ALA A 304 6.12 -13.79 -0.92
N LEU A 305 5.83 -12.49 -1.04
CA LEU A 305 6.84 -11.45 -1.24
C LEU A 305 7.87 -11.42 -0.11
N ALA A 306 7.41 -11.45 1.14
CA ALA A 306 8.27 -11.53 2.31
C ALA A 306 9.19 -12.76 2.27
N ARG A 307 8.64 -13.94 1.98
CA ARG A 307 9.43 -15.18 1.86
C ARG A 307 10.43 -15.14 0.71
N VAL A 308 10.09 -14.52 -0.42
CA VAL A 308 11.01 -14.35 -1.56
C VAL A 308 12.21 -13.48 -1.19
N LEU A 309 11.99 -12.43 -0.42
CA LEU A 309 13.03 -11.45 -0.10
C LEU A 309 13.90 -11.89 1.08
N THR A 310 13.32 -12.53 2.11
CA THR A 310 14.02 -12.88 3.35
C THR A 310 14.35 -14.37 3.51
N SER A 311 13.91 -15.24 2.60
CA SER A 311 14.21 -16.67 2.66
C SER A 311 14.92 -17.15 1.40
N ASN A 312 15.59 -18.31 1.51
CA ASN A 312 16.31 -18.93 0.40
C ASN A 312 15.39 -19.68 -0.59
N CYS A 313 14.07 -19.51 -0.50
CA CYS A 313 13.09 -20.24 -1.32
C CYS A 313 13.26 -20.03 -2.83
N TRP A 314 13.82 -18.89 -3.23
CA TRP A 314 14.06 -18.57 -4.64
C TRP A 314 15.50 -18.17 -4.93
N LYS A 315 16.38 -17.99 -3.94
CA LYS A 315 17.77 -17.58 -4.15
C LYS A 315 18.60 -18.77 -4.67
N LYS A 316 19.54 -18.53 -5.60
CA LYS A 316 20.49 -19.60 -5.98
C LYS A 316 21.45 -19.80 -4.79
N PRO A 317 21.82 -21.03 -4.42
CA PRO A 317 22.75 -21.26 -3.31
C PRO A 317 24.09 -20.55 -3.57
N ARG A 318 24.41 -19.53 -2.77
CA ARG A 318 25.67 -18.78 -2.86
C ARG A 318 26.72 -19.20 -1.84
N ALA A 319 26.43 -20.21 -1.03
CA ALA A 319 27.32 -20.71 0.02
C ALA A 319 28.74 -21.03 -0.47
N HIS A 320 28.91 -21.41 -1.75
CA HIS A 320 30.22 -21.68 -2.34
C HIS A 320 31.07 -20.43 -2.64
N ARG A 321 30.46 -19.23 -2.67
CA ARG A 321 31.16 -17.96 -2.92
C ARG A 321 31.68 -17.32 -1.64
N GLU A 322 31.12 -17.69 -0.51
CA GLU A 322 31.52 -17.19 0.79
C GLU A 322 32.63 -18.09 1.35
N LYS A 323 33.76 -17.48 1.72
CA LYS A 323 34.87 -18.18 2.37
C LYS A 323 35.18 -17.49 3.69
N TRP A 324 34.68 -18.06 4.77
CA TRP A 324 35.12 -17.68 6.10
C TRP A 324 36.45 -18.39 6.41
N PRO A 325 37.47 -17.65 6.89
CA PRO A 325 38.76 -18.25 7.25
C PRO A 325 38.66 -19.21 8.43
N VAL A 326 37.59 -19.11 9.23
CA VAL A 326 37.28 -19.98 10.37
C VAL A 326 35.82 -20.42 10.26
N ASN A 327 35.54 -21.70 10.50
CA ASN A 327 34.16 -22.19 10.61
C ASN A 327 33.51 -21.60 11.87
N MET A 328 32.76 -20.51 11.71
CA MET A 328 32.01 -19.86 12.77
C MET A 328 30.69 -20.61 13.03
N PRO A 329 30.42 -21.05 14.28
CA PRO A 329 29.12 -21.62 14.64
C PRO A 329 27.98 -20.60 14.51
N LEU A 330 26.76 -21.08 14.23
CA LEU A 330 25.57 -20.24 14.07
C LEU A 330 25.24 -19.43 15.33
N GLU A 331 25.55 -19.99 16.50
CA GLU A 331 25.36 -19.36 17.80
C GLU A 331 26.19 -18.08 17.93
N ILE A 332 27.40 -18.05 17.37
CA ILE A 332 28.25 -16.86 17.38
C ILE A 332 27.68 -15.77 16.48
N PHE A 333 27.14 -16.13 15.31
CA PHE A 333 26.45 -15.16 14.45
C PHE A 333 25.23 -14.56 15.15
N GLN A 334 24.44 -15.38 15.86
CA GLN A 334 23.30 -14.92 16.63
C GLN A 334 23.72 -13.98 17.78
N MET A 335 24.78 -14.33 18.51
CA MET A 335 25.33 -13.46 19.56
C MET A 335 25.79 -12.11 18.99
N ILE A 336 26.53 -12.11 17.87
CA ILE A 336 26.95 -10.88 17.20
C ILE A 336 25.72 -10.04 16.84
N LEU A 337 24.74 -10.64 16.14
CA LEU A 337 23.53 -9.96 15.69
C LEU A 337 22.70 -9.37 16.84
N HIS A 338 22.69 -10.02 18.02
CA HIS A 338 21.97 -9.55 19.19
C HIS A 338 22.62 -8.33 19.86
N GLU A 339 23.95 -8.24 19.80
CA GLU A 339 24.72 -7.15 20.39
C GLU A 339 24.81 -5.92 19.47
N LEU A 340 24.67 -6.10 18.16
CA LEU A 340 24.74 -5.01 17.19
C LEU A 340 23.53 -4.06 17.30
N GLU A 341 23.80 -2.78 17.09
CA GLU A 341 22.73 -1.79 16.88
C GLU A 341 22.00 -2.08 15.54
N PRO A 342 20.72 -1.68 15.39
CA PRO A 342 19.91 -2.06 14.22
C PRO A 342 20.58 -1.82 12.87
N ARG A 343 21.24 -0.68 12.71
CA ARG A 343 22.00 -0.31 11.52
C ARG A 343 23.15 -1.27 11.23
N ASP A 344 23.93 -1.59 12.25
CA ASP A 344 25.10 -2.47 12.12
C ASP A 344 24.67 -3.93 11.89
N ALA A 345 23.54 -4.35 12.48
CA ALA A 345 22.97 -5.67 12.24
C ALA A 345 22.54 -5.85 10.77
N VAL A 346 21.93 -4.82 10.17
CA VAL A 346 21.60 -4.81 8.72
C VAL A 346 22.87 -4.82 7.87
N ALA A 347 23.87 -4.00 8.21
CA ALA A 347 25.14 -3.98 7.47
C ALA A 347 25.87 -5.33 7.55
N PHE A 348 25.86 -5.98 8.72
CA PHE A 348 26.47 -7.28 8.93
C PHE A 348 25.75 -8.39 8.15
N SER A 349 24.40 -8.37 8.12
CA SER A 349 23.62 -9.33 7.36
C SER A 349 23.87 -9.23 5.84
N GLN A 350 24.14 -8.02 5.34
CA GLN A 350 24.48 -7.80 3.93
C GLN A 350 25.92 -8.22 3.57
N ALA A 351 26.82 -8.31 4.55
CA ALA A 351 28.22 -8.65 4.31
C ALA A 351 28.45 -10.15 4.10
N SER A 352 27.50 -11.00 4.52
CA SER A 352 27.69 -12.44 4.62
C SER A 352 26.39 -13.21 4.41
N PHE A 353 26.44 -14.32 3.65
CA PHE A 353 25.27 -15.16 3.44
C PHE A 353 24.89 -15.94 4.71
N ALA A 354 25.89 -16.37 5.50
CA ALA A 354 25.63 -16.93 6.83
C ALA A 354 24.97 -15.91 7.77
N ALA A 355 25.47 -14.67 7.81
CA ALA A 355 24.88 -13.61 8.62
C ALA A 355 23.46 -13.25 8.16
N GLU A 356 23.21 -13.18 6.84
CA GLU A 356 21.88 -12.96 6.26
C GLU A 356 20.87 -14.01 6.73
N GLN A 357 21.26 -15.30 6.69
CA GLN A 357 20.40 -16.37 7.17
C GLN A 357 20.09 -16.25 8.66
N CYS A 358 21.10 -15.98 9.49
CA CYS A 358 20.91 -15.77 10.93
C CYS A 358 20.03 -14.56 11.21
N TYR A 359 20.20 -13.47 10.45
CA TYR A 359 19.43 -12.24 10.58
C TYR A 359 17.95 -12.49 10.32
N TYR A 360 17.58 -13.15 9.22
CA TYR A 360 16.18 -13.41 8.89
C TYR A 360 15.56 -14.61 9.65
N ALA A 361 16.39 -15.42 10.31
CA ALA A 361 15.94 -16.46 11.23
C ALA A 361 15.61 -15.93 12.64
N SER A 362 16.06 -14.73 12.99
CA SER A 362 15.91 -14.14 14.33
C SER A 362 15.26 -12.74 14.29
N GLU A 363 14.92 -12.20 15.45
CA GLU A 363 14.30 -10.87 15.63
C GLU A 363 15.33 -9.80 16.04
N SER A 364 16.50 -9.77 15.36
CA SER A 364 17.68 -9.06 15.87
C SER A 364 17.53 -7.55 16.11
N GLN A 365 16.60 -6.87 15.45
CA GLN A 365 16.34 -5.44 15.70
C GLN A 365 15.48 -5.16 16.95
N PHE A 366 14.81 -6.17 17.51
CA PHE A 366 13.94 -6.01 18.68
C PHE A 366 14.50 -6.76 19.89
N LYS A 367 15.20 -6.03 20.76
CA LYS A 367 15.70 -6.62 22.02
C LYS A 367 14.50 -6.98 22.91
N ASN A 368 14.45 -8.23 23.36
CA ASN A 368 13.42 -8.79 24.27
C ASN A 368 12.00 -8.94 23.68
N ILE A 369 11.85 -9.07 22.36
CA ILE A 369 10.57 -9.42 21.73
C ILE A 369 10.67 -10.83 21.14
N ASP A 370 9.79 -11.72 21.59
CA ASP A 370 9.67 -13.08 21.07
C ASP A 370 8.33 -13.28 20.37
N VAL A 371 8.36 -13.83 19.15
CA VAL A 371 7.14 -14.23 18.45
C VAL A 371 6.60 -15.53 19.02
N ARG A 372 5.44 -15.47 19.68
CA ARG A 372 4.77 -16.65 20.28
C ARG A 372 3.79 -17.37 19.35
N SER A 373 3.36 -16.72 18.26
CA SER A 373 2.28 -17.25 17.43
C SER A 373 2.42 -16.82 15.97
N PHE A 374 2.22 -17.76 15.05
CA PHE A 374 2.41 -17.61 13.61
C PHE A 374 1.09 -17.47 12.83
N LYS A 375 0.06 -16.88 13.47
CA LYS A 375 -1.29 -16.78 12.87
C LYS A 375 -1.31 -15.99 11.55
N SER A 376 -0.44 -14.99 11.40
CA SER A 376 -0.42 -14.13 10.21
C SER A 376 0.33 -14.79 9.06
N SER A 377 1.38 -15.54 9.37
CA SER A 377 2.27 -16.18 8.40
C SER A 377 1.76 -17.54 7.90
N ILE A 378 1.07 -18.32 8.74
CA ILE A 378 0.51 -19.62 8.37
C ILE A 378 -0.90 -19.46 7.78
N PRO A 379 -1.16 -19.89 6.53
CA PRO A 379 -2.51 -19.86 5.97
C PRO A 379 -3.44 -20.84 6.71
N CYS A 380 -4.67 -20.40 6.98
CA CYS A 380 -5.72 -21.17 7.68
C CYS A 380 -6.11 -22.51 7.00
N CYS A 381 -5.56 -22.80 5.83
CA CYS A 381 -5.85 -23.99 5.03
C CYS A 381 -4.62 -24.91 4.82
N GLY A 382 -3.47 -24.61 5.44
CA GLY A 382 -2.33 -25.52 5.44
C GLY A 382 -2.56 -26.66 6.44
N LYS A 383 -2.37 -27.92 6.02
CA LYS A 383 -2.31 -29.05 6.96
C LYS A 383 -1.30 -28.70 8.05
N ARG A 384 -1.75 -28.64 9.32
CA ARG A 384 -0.89 -28.52 10.49
C ARG A 384 -0.11 -29.82 10.67
N THR A 385 0.88 -30.07 9.82
CA THR A 385 1.85 -31.13 10.10
C THR A 385 2.92 -30.56 11.03
N GLY A 386 2.85 -30.92 12.32
CA GLY A 386 4.00 -30.82 13.23
C GLY A 386 3.92 -29.81 14.39
N LEU A 387 2.78 -29.18 14.67
CA LEU A 387 2.68 -28.12 15.70
C LEU A 387 1.49 -28.29 16.67
N GLU A 388 1.04 -29.52 16.90
CA GLU A 388 -0.01 -29.80 17.89
C GLU A 388 0.54 -30.57 19.09
N THR A 389 0.98 -29.84 20.10
CA THR A 389 0.80 -30.19 21.52
C THR A 389 0.84 -28.91 22.34
N HIS A 390 -0.22 -28.66 23.11
CA HIS A 390 -0.52 -27.50 23.97
C HIS A 390 -1.17 -26.30 23.29
N ASP A 391 -2.49 -26.33 23.11
CA ASP A 391 -3.35 -25.15 23.38
C ASP A 391 -4.85 -25.50 23.25
N SER A 392 -5.40 -26.14 24.29
CA SER A 392 -6.85 -26.37 24.42
C SER A 392 -7.55 -25.28 25.25
N ALA A 393 -6.92 -24.14 25.53
CA ALA A 393 -7.49 -23.05 26.31
C ALA A 393 -7.82 -21.77 25.50
N VAL A 394 -7.27 -21.63 24.28
CA VAL A 394 -7.39 -20.39 23.48
C VAL A 394 -8.77 -20.22 22.83
N GLY A 395 -9.46 -21.32 22.53
CA GLY A 395 -10.76 -21.28 21.84
C GLY A 395 -11.92 -20.67 22.64
N LYS A 396 -11.75 -20.48 23.96
CA LYS A 396 -12.78 -19.88 24.82
C LYS A 396 -12.59 -18.36 24.96
N LEU A 397 -11.35 -17.86 24.89
CA LEU A 397 -11.02 -16.43 24.97
C LEU A 397 -11.32 -15.69 23.64
N GLU A 398 -11.19 -16.37 22.50
CA GLU A 398 -11.49 -15.79 21.17
C GLU A 398 -12.98 -15.48 20.95
N LYS A 399 -13.89 -16.14 21.66
CA LYS A 399 -15.33 -15.84 21.59
C LYS A 399 -15.70 -14.61 22.42
N ASP A 400 -15.07 -14.43 23.58
CA ASP A 400 -15.38 -13.31 24.47
C ASP A 400 -14.80 -11.99 23.95
N VAL A 401 -13.56 -12.00 23.42
CA VAL A 401 -12.91 -10.81 22.84
C VAL A 401 -13.60 -10.32 21.56
N ARG A 402 -14.16 -11.24 20.76
CA ARG A 402 -14.92 -10.90 19.54
C ARG A 402 -16.24 -10.20 19.88
N SER A 403 -16.87 -10.57 21.00
CA SER A 403 -18.09 -9.90 21.49
C SER A 403 -17.80 -8.49 22.03
N GLU A 404 -16.66 -8.28 22.70
CA GLU A 404 -16.27 -6.96 23.22
C GLU A 404 -15.82 -5.98 22.11
N LEU A 405 -15.16 -6.47 21.07
CA LEU A 405 -14.78 -5.65 19.90
C LEU A 405 -15.99 -5.22 19.07
N GLU A 406 -17.01 -6.07 18.92
CA GLU A 406 -18.28 -5.68 18.29
C GLU A 406 -19.06 -4.65 19.11
N VAL A 407 -18.99 -4.71 20.45
CA VAL A 407 -19.59 -3.70 21.34
C VAL A 407 -18.83 -2.36 21.27
N LEU A 408 -17.50 -2.38 21.13
CA LEU A 408 -16.70 -1.16 20.98
C LEU A 408 -16.90 -0.50 19.60
N LEU A 409 -16.96 -1.29 18.52
CA LEU A 409 -17.26 -0.78 17.17
C LEU A 409 -18.66 -0.16 17.08
N ASN A 410 -19.64 -0.68 17.82
CA ASN A 410 -20.99 -0.10 17.88
C ASN A 410 -21.08 1.16 18.75
N ARG A 411 -20.24 1.30 19.79
CA ARG A 411 -20.19 2.54 20.60
C ARG A 411 -19.59 3.73 19.84
N PHE A 412 -18.60 3.50 18.96
CA PHE A 412 -18.04 4.57 18.13
C PHE A 412 -19.02 5.14 17.09
N ASN A 413 -20.13 4.44 16.80
CA ASN A 413 -21.14 4.88 15.83
C ASN A 413 -22.34 5.62 16.45
N CYS A 414 -22.43 5.77 17.77
CA CYS A 414 -23.62 6.34 18.43
C CYS A 414 -23.43 7.62 19.24
N ASP A 415 -22.22 8.16 19.41
CA ASP A 415 -22.03 9.38 20.21
C ASP A 415 -22.07 10.66 19.37
N SER A 416 -23.29 11.14 19.09
CA SER A 416 -23.55 12.57 18.92
C SER A 416 -23.90 13.18 20.27
N PRO A 417 -23.16 14.17 20.80
CA PRO A 417 -23.57 14.83 22.03
C PRO A 417 -24.73 15.78 21.73
N ASN A 418 -25.94 15.38 22.13
CA ASN A 418 -27.03 16.32 22.40
C ASN A 418 -26.64 17.14 23.63
N LEU A 419 -26.21 18.39 23.41
CA LEU A 419 -26.15 19.41 24.47
C LEU A 419 -27.58 19.95 24.69
N PRO A 420 -28.01 20.13 25.96
CA PRO A 420 -29.34 20.62 26.26
C PRO A 420 -29.47 22.11 25.94
N ILE A 421 -30.62 22.44 25.33
CA ILE A 421 -31.13 23.79 25.13
C ILE A 421 -31.44 24.38 26.51
N TYR A 422 -30.75 25.44 26.91
CA TYR A 422 -31.18 26.29 28.01
C TYR A 422 -32.20 27.28 27.45
N ASP A 423 -33.46 27.10 27.82
CA ASP A 423 -34.50 28.13 27.72
C ASP A 423 -34.14 29.28 28.65
N GLN A 424 -33.95 30.48 28.07
CA GLN A 424 -34.10 31.73 28.78
C GLN A 424 -35.39 32.38 28.31
N SER A 425 -36.41 32.34 29.16
CA SER A 425 -37.51 33.31 29.15
C SER A 425 -38.06 33.50 30.58
N ASP A 426 -37.64 34.62 31.16
CA ASP A 426 -38.41 35.61 31.91
C ASP A 426 -38.96 35.39 33.35
N ASN A 427 -38.78 36.51 34.09
CA ASN A 427 -39.55 37.09 35.19
C ASN A 427 -39.15 36.73 36.63
N SER A 428 -38.36 37.62 37.26
CA SER A 428 -38.80 38.57 38.31
C SER A 428 -37.64 39.44 38.79
#